data_AF-A0A7W0UV72-F1
#
_entry.id   AF-A0A7W0UV72-F1
#
_cell.length_a   1.000
_cell.length_b   1.000
_cell.length_c   1.000
_cell.angle_alpha   90.00
_cell.angle_beta   90.00
_cell.angle_gamma   90.00
#
_symmetry.space_group_name_H-M   'P 1'
#
loop_
_entity.id
_entity.type
_entity.pdbx_description
1 polymer ?
#
loop_
_entity_poly.entity_id
_entity_poly.type
_entity_poly.pdbx_seq_one_letter_code
_entity_poly.pdbx_strand_id
1 'polypeptide(L)'
;MAKIELNILVMAVAALFFSITPVYAHGGEDHGDEKAPVVSAGAGMVTRVARIGDYEVTVKHPSLAPDKELAARLFVTRFATNEPIGNAQVVITLIGEEGAPVEAAAYAGSTPGIYEVKLPPLPGGKYKLAARVRIGGETETAQYGAVEVAASPPAAVDSESGWARTALIVLGSLAGLGLAVTGVYRVLRSARRDRIKGEAATV
;
A
#
# COMPACT_ATOMS: atom_id res chain seq x y z
N MET A 1 -1.99 70.99 3.41
CA MET A 1 -3.04 70.23 2.70
C MET A 1 -2.52 69.15 1.75
N ALA A 2 -1.25 69.14 1.32
CA ALA A 2 -0.75 68.12 0.37
C ALA A 2 -0.44 66.70 0.94
N LYS A 3 -0.36 66.52 2.27
CA LYS A 3 -0.01 65.21 2.88
C LYS A 3 -1.18 64.23 3.00
N ILE A 4 -2.43 64.73 2.98
CA ILE A 4 -3.63 63.89 3.15
C ILE A 4 -3.96 63.18 1.82
N GLU A 5 -3.77 63.86 0.69
CA GLU A 5 -3.95 63.33 -0.67
C GLU A 5 -3.02 62.13 -0.97
N LEU A 6 -1.77 62.18 -0.50
CA LEU A 6 -0.80 61.11 -0.73
C LEU A 6 -1.16 59.82 0.02
N ASN A 7 -1.70 59.93 1.23
CA ASN A 7 -2.10 58.74 2.02
C ASN A 7 -3.36 58.07 1.45
N ILE A 8 -4.28 58.84 0.87
CA ILE A 8 -5.48 58.30 0.21
C ILE A 8 -5.08 57.60 -1.09
N LEU A 9 -4.15 58.16 -1.86
CA LEU A 9 -3.63 57.53 -3.07
C LEU A 9 -2.86 56.22 -2.76
N VAL A 10 -2.02 56.21 -1.71
CA VAL A 10 -1.28 55.00 -1.29
C VAL A 10 -2.21 53.92 -0.76
N MET A 11 -3.27 54.28 -0.01
CA MET A 11 -4.27 53.31 0.44
C MET A 11 -5.14 52.78 -0.71
N ALA A 12 -5.48 53.61 -1.70
CA ALA A 12 -6.23 53.18 -2.88
C ALA A 12 -5.41 52.23 -3.78
N VAL A 13 -4.10 52.48 -3.93
CA VAL A 13 -3.20 51.58 -4.66
C VAL A 13 -2.99 50.28 -3.87
N ALA A 14 -2.83 50.35 -2.55
CA ALA A 14 -2.68 49.15 -1.70
C ALA A 14 -3.94 48.26 -1.69
N ALA A 15 -5.13 48.85 -1.75
CA ALA A 15 -6.39 48.10 -1.86
C ALA A 15 -6.53 47.37 -3.21
N LEU A 16 -5.96 47.92 -4.29
CA LEU A 16 -6.03 47.33 -5.62
C LEU A 16 -5.16 46.06 -5.77
N PHE A 17 -4.13 45.91 -4.94
CA PHE A 17 -3.27 44.72 -4.93
C PHE A 17 -3.81 43.54 -4.09
N PHE A 18 -4.86 43.74 -3.29
CA PHE A 18 -5.37 42.71 -2.36
C PHE A 18 -6.59 41.92 -2.88
N SER A 19 -7.07 42.20 -4.10
CA SER A 19 -8.31 41.59 -4.64
C SER A 19 -8.09 40.42 -5.60
N ILE A 20 -6.87 39.89 -5.72
CA ILE A 20 -6.60 38.73 -6.58
C ILE A 20 -6.70 37.45 -5.75
N THR A 21 -7.89 37.11 -5.27
CA THR A 21 -8.14 35.73 -4.83
C THR A 21 -8.28 34.87 -6.09
N PRO A 22 -7.49 33.79 -6.27
CA PRO A 22 -7.75 32.84 -7.35
C PRO A 22 -9.08 32.16 -7.03
N VAL A 23 -10.14 32.59 -7.71
CA VAL A 23 -11.38 31.83 -7.82
C VAL A 23 -11.04 30.63 -8.70
N TYR A 24 -10.76 29.50 -8.07
CA TYR A 24 -10.74 28.20 -8.73
C TYR A 24 -12.18 27.86 -9.12
N ALA A 25 -12.59 28.33 -10.29
CA ALA A 25 -13.69 27.71 -11.01
C ALA A 25 -13.17 26.34 -11.49
N HIS A 26 -13.47 25.28 -10.74
CA HIS A 26 -13.23 23.93 -11.23
C HIS A 26 -14.21 23.66 -12.39
N GLY A 27 -13.63 23.72 -13.59
CA GLY A 27 -14.00 23.06 -14.84
C GLY A 27 -15.48 22.76 -15.04
N GLY A 28 -16.09 23.50 -15.97
CA GLY A 28 -17.23 23.00 -16.73
C GLY A 28 -16.80 21.75 -17.50
N GLU A 29 -17.04 20.59 -16.91
CA GLU A 29 -16.95 19.33 -17.63
C GLU A 29 -18.22 19.13 -18.43
N ASP A 30 -18.02 18.88 -19.72
CA ASP A 30 -19.04 18.51 -20.68
C ASP A 30 -19.99 17.45 -20.08
N HIS A 31 -21.29 17.72 -20.15
CA HIS A 31 -22.37 16.84 -19.70
C HIS A 31 -23.04 16.13 -20.90
N GLY A 32 -22.27 15.84 -21.94
CA GLY A 32 -22.65 14.93 -23.03
C GLY A 32 -22.45 13.46 -22.67
N ASP A 33 -23.31 12.62 -23.24
CA ASP A 33 -23.57 11.19 -22.99
C ASP A 33 -22.40 10.27 -22.59
N GLU A 34 -22.76 9.24 -21.79
CA GLU A 34 -21.99 8.05 -21.38
C GLU A 34 -20.46 8.25 -21.31
N LYS A 35 -20.03 9.04 -20.32
CA LYS A 35 -18.62 9.31 -20.05
C LYS A 35 -17.90 8.00 -19.67
N ALA A 36 -16.80 7.71 -20.36
CA ALA A 36 -15.90 6.61 -20.03
C ALA A 36 -15.47 6.70 -18.54
N PRO A 37 -15.26 5.55 -17.86
CA PRO A 37 -14.92 5.56 -16.45
C PRO A 37 -13.68 6.40 -16.19
N VAL A 38 -13.80 7.37 -15.28
CA VAL A 38 -12.71 8.27 -14.91
C VAL A 38 -11.87 7.60 -13.84
N VAL A 39 -10.55 7.58 -14.03
CA VAL A 39 -9.58 7.08 -13.04
C VAL A 39 -8.70 8.24 -12.57
N SER A 40 -8.65 8.46 -11.26
CA SER A 40 -7.74 9.42 -10.63
C SER A 40 -6.93 8.73 -9.53
N ALA A 41 -5.63 9.00 -9.50
CA ALA A 41 -4.70 8.48 -8.49
C ALA A 41 -4.13 9.65 -7.68
N GLY A 42 -4.29 9.60 -6.36
CA GLY A 42 -3.79 10.64 -5.44
C GLY A 42 -3.61 10.10 -4.03
N ALA A 43 -2.51 10.46 -3.36
CA ALA A 43 -2.16 10.04 -1.99
C ALA A 43 -2.19 8.51 -1.75
N GLY A 44 -1.81 7.71 -2.75
CA GLY A 44 -1.82 6.24 -2.67
C GLY A 44 -3.21 5.59 -2.80
N MET A 45 -4.24 6.38 -3.10
CA MET A 45 -5.59 5.92 -3.38
C MET A 45 -5.90 6.06 -4.86
N VAL A 46 -6.59 5.06 -5.40
CA VAL A 46 -7.18 5.02 -6.73
C VAL A 46 -8.68 5.25 -6.58
N THR A 47 -9.22 6.18 -7.36
CA THR A 47 -10.65 6.46 -7.44
C THR A 47 -11.13 6.19 -8.85
N ARG A 48 -12.23 5.46 -8.98
CA ARG A 48 -12.86 5.10 -10.25
C ARG A 48 -14.33 5.46 -10.20
N VAL A 49 -14.84 6.11 -11.24
CA VAL A 49 -16.24 6.56 -11.31
C VAL A 49 -16.90 5.94 -12.54
N ALA A 50 -18.13 5.48 -12.39
CA ALA A 50 -18.97 5.01 -13.47
C ALA A 50 -20.42 5.44 -13.24
N ARG A 51 -21.13 5.76 -14.33
CA ARG A 51 -22.55 6.09 -14.30
C ARG A 51 -23.37 4.88 -14.72
N ILE A 52 -24.47 4.62 -14.02
CA ILE A 52 -25.46 3.59 -14.33
C ILE A 52 -26.84 4.22 -14.21
N GLY A 53 -27.52 4.43 -15.34
CA GLY A 53 -28.80 5.14 -15.40
C GLY A 53 -28.74 6.52 -14.72
N ASP A 54 -29.53 6.66 -13.65
CA ASP A 54 -29.67 7.87 -12.83
C ASP A 54 -28.65 7.94 -11.67
N TYR A 55 -27.78 6.95 -11.54
CA TYR A 55 -26.85 6.81 -10.43
C TYR A 55 -25.41 6.97 -10.87
N GLU A 56 -24.59 7.53 -9.98
CA GLU A 56 -23.15 7.49 -10.05
C GLU A 56 -22.62 6.52 -8.99
N VAL A 57 -21.68 5.67 -9.40
CA VAL A 57 -21.01 4.73 -8.53
C VAL A 57 -19.52 5.00 -8.58
N THR A 58 -18.96 5.34 -7.42
CA THR A 58 -17.53 5.60 -7.25
C THR A 58 -16.91 4.51 -6.41
N VAL A 59 -15.80 3.92 -6.86
CA VAL A 59 -14.98 2.98 -6.09
C VAL A 59 -13.69 3.68 -5.70
N LYS A 60 -13.34 3.64 -4.41
CA LYS A 60 -12.09 4.18 -3.87
C LYS A 60 -11.34 3.09 -3.11
N HIS A 61 -10.10 2.83 -3.51
CA HIS A 61 -9.27 1.78 -2.95
C HIS A 61 -7.78 2.15 -2.98
N PRO A 62 -6.92 1.59 -2.12
CA PRO A 62 -5.47 1.73 -2.29
C PRO A 62 -4.99 0.90 -3.49
N SER A 63 -3.74 1.10 -3.93
CA SER A 63 -3.13 0.21 -4.93
C SER A 63 -3.22 -1.26 -4.51
N LEU A 64 -3.56 -2.15 -5.46
CA LEU A 64 -3.75 -3.56 -5.16
C LEU A 64 -2.39 -4.24 -4.98
N ALA A 65 -2.18 -4.82 -3.79
CA ALA A 65 -1.03 -5.67 -3.50
C ALA A 65 -1.41 -7.14 -3.68
N PRO A 66 -0.49 -7.98 -4.17
CA PRO A 66 -0.76 -9.40 -4.34
C PRO A 66 -0.94 -10.07 -2.99
N ASP A 67 -1.78 -11.10 -2.98
CA ASP A 67 -1.96 -12.05 -1.87
C ASP A 67 -2.36 -11.39 -0.54
N LYS A 68 -2.98 -10.20 -0.60
CA LYS A 68 -3.46 -9.45 0.56
C LYS A 68 -4.92 -9.05 0.43
N GLU A 69 -5.64 -9.14 1.54
CA GLU A 69 -6.98 -8.54 1.67
C GLU A 69 -6.89 -7.03 1.45
N LEU A 70 -7.86 -6.47 0.71
CA LEU A 70 -7.94 -5.05 0.42
C LEU A 70 -9.26 -4.48 0.94
N ALA A 71 -9.19 -3.45 1.77
CA ALA A 71 -10.34 -2.63 2.10
C ALA A 71 -10.57 -1.58 1.01
N ALA A 72 -11.76 -1.58 0.43
CA ALA A 72 -12.22 -0.56 -0.51
C ALA A 72 -13.55 0.04 -0.05
N ARG A 73 -13.87 1.21 -0.58
CA ARG A 73 -15.17 1.87 -0.34
C ARG A 73 -15.84 2.16 -1.66
N LEU A 74 -17.16 2.08 -1.64
CA LEU A 74 -18.01 2.53 -2.73
C LEU A 74 -18.88 3.69 -2.26
N PHE A 75 -19.18 4.59 -3.18
CA PHE A 75 -20.13 5.66 -3.02
C PHE A 75 -21.20 5.51 -4.08
N VAL A 76 -22.47 5.48 -3.68
CA VAL A 76 -23.62 5.42 -4.59
C VAL A 76 -24.45 6.68 -4.38
N THR A 77 -24.55 7.50 -5.42
CA THR A 77 -25.27 8.77 -5.40
C THR A 77 -26.20 8.90 -6.60
N ARG A 78 -27.20 9.77 -6.52
CA ARG A 78 -27.91 10.23 -7.71
C ARG A 78 -26.98 11.08 -8.55
N PHE A 79 -26.85 10.77 -9.83
CA PHE A 79 -26.00 11.51 -10.75
C PHE A 79 -26.41 12.99 -10.85
N ALA A 80 -27.72 13.27 -10.90
CA ALA A 80 -28.23 14.64 -11.08
C ALA A 80 -28.04 15.55 -9.87
N THR A 81 -28.03 15.01 -8.64
CA THR A 81 -28.12 15.81 -7.41
C THR A 81 -27.02 15.52 -6.39
N ASN A 82 -26.20 14.49 -6.61
CA ASN A 82 -25.26 13.93 -5.65
C ASN A 82 -25.90 13.45 -4.34
N GLU A 83 -27.22 13.22 -4.32
CA GLU A 83 -27.92 12.69 -3.16
C GLU A 83 -27.47 11.24 -2.88
N PRO A 84 -27.09 10.89 -1.64
CA PRO A 84 -26.62 9.55 -1.31
C PRO A 84 -27.74 8.49 -1.33
N ILE A 85 -27.46 7.32 -1.88
CA ILE A 85 -28.39 6.17 -1.90
C ILE A 85 -28.02 5.19 -0.79
N GLY A 86 -28.80 5.16 0.29
CA GLY A 86 -28.53 4.33 1.48
C GLY A 86 -29.01 2.88 1.43
N ASN A 87 -29.80 2.49 0.43
CA ASN A 87 -30.48 1.19 0.34
C ASN A 87 -30.07 0.35 -0.88
N ALA A 88 -28.89 0.59 -1.44
CA ALA A 88 -28.35 -0.20 -2.54
C ALA A 88 -27.75 -1.52 -2.03
N GLN A 89 -27.86 -2.57 -2.83
CA GLN A 89 -27.08 -3.80 -2.64
C GLN A 89 -25.98 -3.80 -3.69
N VAL A 90 -24.71 -3.87 -3.26
CA VAL A 90 -23.58 -3.78 -4.18
C VAL A 90 -22.69 -5.01 -4.07
N VAL A 91 -22.33 -5.58 -5.23
CA VAL A 91 -21.37 -6.67 -5.35
C VAL A 91 -20.27 -6.23 -6.29
N ILE A 92 -19.02 -6.20 -5.81
CA ILE A 92 -17.84 -6.05 -6.65
C ILE A 92 -17.54 -7.39 -7.32
N THR A 93 -17.25 -7.36 -8.62
CA THR A 93 -16.76 -8.51 -9.37
C THR A 93 -15.40 -8.16 -10.00
N LEU A 94 -14.41 -9.03 -9.79
CA LEU A 94 -13.11 -8.98 -10.45
C LEU A 94 -12.94 -10.22 -11.32
N ILE A 95 -12.62 -10.01 -12.59
CA ILE A 95 -12.43 -11.10 -13.56
C ILE A 95 -10.98 -11.05 -14.05
N GLY A 96 -10.18 -12.03 -13.63
CA GLY A 96 -8.82 -12.21 -14.12
C GLY A 96 -8.79 -12.80 -15.54
N GLU A 97 -7.61 -12.87 -16.14
CA GLU A 97 -7.42 -13.56 -17.43
C GLU A 97 -7.63 -15.08 -17.30
N GLU A 98 -7.31 -15.64 -16.14
CA GLU A 98 -7.48 -17.05 -15.80
C GLU A 98 -8.28 -17.19 -14.50
N GLY A 99 -9.15 -18.20 -14.43
CA GLY A 99 -9.91 -18.55 -13.23
C GLY A 99 -11.36 -18.02 -13.19
N ALA A 100 -12.04 -18.32 -12.07
CA ALA A 100 -13.42 -17.90 -11.84
C ALA A 100 -13.48 -16.42 -11.41
N PRO A 101 -14.58 -15.70 -11.70
CA PRO A 101 -14.81 -14.37 -11.17
C PRO A 101 -14.75 -14.36 -9.65
N VAL A 102 -14.05 -13.37 -9.10
CA VAL A 102 -14.02 -13.11 -7.65
C VAL A 102 -15.13 -12.11 -7.34
N GLU A 103 -16.06 -12.50 -6.47
CA GLU A 103 -17.14 -11.62 -6.02
C GLU A 103 -16.96 -11.23 -4.55
N ALA A 104 -17.25 -9.98 -4.24
CA ALA A 104 -17.24 -9.46 -2.88
C ALA A 104 -18.46 -8.55 -2.66
N ALA A 105 -19.34 -8.96 -1.75
CA ALA A 105 -20.49 -8.15 -1.35
C ALA A 105 -20.03 -6.97 -0.48
N ALA A 106 -20.50 -5.77 -0.82
CA ALA A 106 -20.30 -4.59 0.00
C ALA A 106 -21.37 -4.54 1.10
N TYR A 107 -20.99 -4.05 2.27
CA TYR A 107 -21.89 -3.78 3.38
C TYR A 107 -22.12 -2.28 3.54
N ALA A 108 -23.32 -1.91 3.97
CA ALA A 108 -23.64 -0.51 4.23
C ALA A 108 -22.75 0.04 5.35
N GLY A 109 -22.16 1.21 5.11
CA GLY A 109 -21.42 1.96 6.12
C GLY A 109 -22.33 2.74 7.07
N SER A 110 -21.74 3.51 7.98
CA SER A 110 -22.47 4.35 8.93
C SER A 110 -23.16 5.56 8.30
N THR A 111 -22.79 5.93 7.07
CA THR A 111 -23.33 7.08 6.34
C THR A 111 -24.08 6.59 5.11
N PRO A 112 -25.30 7.07 4.84
CA PRO A 112 -26.02 6.74 3.61
C PRO A 112 -25.17 6.99 2.37
N GLY A 113 -25.30 6.13 1.36
CA GLY A 113 -24.51 6.22 0.13
C GLY A 113 -23.09 5.68 0.23
N ILE A 114 -22.56 5.40 1.44
CA ILE A 114 -21.23 4.80 1.62
C ILE A 114 -21.35 3.31 1.90
N TYR A 115 -20.61 2.52 1.14
CA TYR A 115 -20.51 1.07 1.30
C TYR A 115 -19.05 0.67 1.46
N GLU A 116 -18.80 -0.31 2.30
CA GLU A 116 -17.48 -0.85 2.54
C GLU A 116 -17.40 -2.26 1.96
N VAL A 117 -16.26 -2.61 1.37
CA VAL A 117 -16.04 -3.95 0.81
C VAL A 117 -14.64 -4.42 1.17
N LYS A 118 -14.55 -5.71 1.51
CA LYS A 118 -13.29 -6.41 1.68
C LYS A 118 -13.09 -7.31 0.49
N LEU A 119 -12.11 -6.99 -0.34
CA LEU A 119 -11.73 -7.87 -1.44
C LEU A 119 -10.80 -8.95 -0.88
N PRO A 120 -11.03 -10.22 -1.21
CA PRO A 120 -10.14 -11.30 -0.78
C PRO A 120 -8.75 -11.12 -1.41
N PRO A 121 -7.72 -11.83 -0.89
CA PRO A 121 -6.41 -11.90 -1.52
C PRO A 121 -6.51 -12.27 -3.01
N LEU A 122 -5.87 -11.46 -3.85
CA LEU A 122 -5.79 -11.69 -5.30
C LEU A 122 -4.34 -11.98 -5.69
N PRO A 123 -4.09 -12.99 -6.54
CA PRO A 123 -2.80 -13.15 -7.18
C PRO A 123 -2.39 -11.91 -7.99
N GLY A 124 -1.08 -11.79 -8.26
CA GLY A 124 -0.59 -10.78 -9.20
C GLY A 124 -1.16 -10.99 -10.61
N GLY A 125 -1.60 -9.92 -11.27
CA GLY A 125 -2.21 -10.01 -12.60
C GLY A 125 -3.14 -8.85 -12.95
N LYS A 126 -3.77 -8.95 -14.12
CA LYS A 126 -4.75 -7.96 -14.61
C LYS A 126 -6.16 -8.48 -14.41
N TYR A 127 -7.04 -7.62 -13.90
CA TYR A 127 -8.43 -7.94 -13.62
C TYR A 127 -9.35 -6.89 -14.22
N LYS A 128 -10.47 -7.29 -14.81
CA LYS A 128 -11.58 -6.37 -15.12
C LYS A 128 -12.41 -6.16 -13.86
N LEU A 129 -12.62 -4.89 -13.49
CA LEU A 129 -13.39 -4.50 -12.30
C LEU A 129 -14.80 -4.03 -12.72
N ALA A 130 -15.81 -4.59 -12.08
CA ALA A 130 -17.21 -4.15 -12.19
C ALA A 130 -17.88 -4.11 -10.82
N ALA A 131 -18.95 -3.32 -10.70
CA ALA A 131 -19.85 -3.33 -9.54
C ALA A 131 -21.28 -3.56 -10.03
N ARG A 132 -21.91 -4.62 -9.56
CA ARG A 132 -23.34 -4.87 -9.74
C ARG A 132 -24.08 -4.17 -8.62
N VAL A 133 -24.99 -3.27 -8.97
CA VAL A 133 -25.73 -2.43 -8.03
C VAL A 133 -27.21 -2.69 -8.20
N ARG A 134 -27.89 -3.04 -7.10
CA ARG A 134 -29.35 -3.24 -7.07
C ARG A 134 -30.00 -2.18 -6.19
N ILE A 135 -30.91 -1.39 -6.78
CA ILE A 135 -31.65 -0.32 -6.11
C ILE A 135 -33.12 -0.46 -6.49
N GLY A 136 -34.02 -0.46 -5.50
CA GLY A 136 -35.47 -0.53 -5.77
C GLY A 136 -35.95 -1.81 -6.50
N GLY A 137 -35.11 -2.84 -6.62
CA GLY A 137 -35.42 -4.08 -7.34
C GLY A 137 -34.83 -4.15 -8.76
N GLU A 138 -34.31 -3.05 -9.27
CA GLU A 138 -33.60 -2.98 -10.54
C GLU A 138 -32.10 -3.23 -10.31
N THR A 139 -31.45 -3.92 -11.25
CA THR A 139 -30.03 -4.26 -11.17
C THR A 139 -29.32 -3.71 -12.39
N GLU A 140 -28.29 -2.91 -12.16
CA GLU A 140 -27.41 -2.37 -13.19
C GLU A 140 -25.93 -2.69 -12.87
N THR A 141 -25.05 -2.62 -13.87
CA THR A 141 -23.63 -2.95 -13.71
C THR A 141 -22.74 -1.79 -14.13
N ALA A 142 -22.00 -1.25 -13.17
CA ALA A 142 -20.97 -0.25 -13.38
C ALA A 142 -19.66 -0.92 -13.81
N GLN A 143 -19.10 -0.51 -14.95
CA GLN A 143 -17.84 -1.04 -15.49
C GLN A 143 -16.70 -0.02 -15.30
N TYR A 144 -15.59 -0.44 -14.68
CA TYR A 144 -14.48 0.45 -14.34
C TYR A 144 -13.18 0.18 -15.13
N GLY A 145 -13.23 -0.75 -16.08
CA GLY A 145 -12.08 -1.18 -16.87
C GLY A 145 -11.12 -2.10 -16.09
N ALA A 146 -9.86 -2.13 -16.52
CA ALA A 146 -8.84 -2.98 -15.93
C ALA A 146 -8.21 -2.36 -14.67
N VAL A 147 -7.93 -3.22 -13.69
CA VAL A 147 -7.07 -2.98 -12.52
C VAL A 147 -5.90 -3.96 -12.56
N GLU A 148 -4.75 -3.52 -12.07
CA GLU A 148 -3.54 -4.33 -12.00
C GLU A 148 -3.19 -4.59 -10.54
N VAL A 149 -2.97 -5.87 -10.22
CA VAL A 149 -2.42 -6.33 -8.95
C VAL A 149 -0.94 -6.56 -9.19
N ALA A 150 -0.08 -5.90 -8.41
CA ALA A 150 1.37 -6.05 -8.56
C ALA A 150 1.78 -7.53 -8.44
N ALA A 151 2.84 -7.94 -9.15
CA ALA A 151 3.35 -9.30 -9.05
C ALA A 151 3.86 -9.61 -7.64
N SER A 152 3.63 -10.82 -7.15
CA SER A 152 4.18 -11.28 -5.87
C SER A 152 5.70 -11.24 -5.94
N PRO A 153 6.41 -10.71 -4.92
CA PRO A 153 7.85 -10.83 -4.85
C PRO A 153 8.25 -12.31 -4.91
N PRO A 154 9.39 -12.65 -5.54
CA PRO A 154 9.89 -14.03 -5.49
C PRO A 154 10.03 -14.44 -4.03
N ALA A 155 9.60 -15.66 -3.69
CA ALA A 155 9.76 -16.21 -2.36
C ALA A 155 11.23 -16.04 -1.94
N ALA A 156 11.44 -15.45 -0.76
CA ALA A 156 12.78 -15.34 -0.21
C ALA A 156 13.36 -16.76 -0.11
N VAL A 157 14.46 -17.02 -0.80
CA VAL A 157 15.19 -18.26 -0.63
C VAL A 157 15.74 -18.26 0.79
N ASP A 158 15.24 -19.15 1.63
CA ASP A 158 15.78 -19.34 2.98
C ASP A 158 17.27 -19.64 2.86
N SER A 159 18.10 -18.73 3.37
CA SER A 159 19.55 -18.87 3.36
C SER A 159 19.97 -19.87 4.45
N GLU A 160 19.74 -21.15 4.21
CA GLU A 160 20.21 -22.24 5.08
C GLU A 160 21.74 -22.25 5.25
N SER A 161 22.48 -21.61 4.35
CA SER A 161 23.95 -21.62 4.33
C SER A 161 24.61 -20.69 5.36
N GLY A 162 23.88 -19.70 5.91
CA GLY A 162 24.47 -18.70 6.81
C GLY A 162 24.84 -19.24 8.19
N TRP A 163 23.93 -19.96 8.84
CA TRP A 163 24.13 -20.45 10.20
C TRP A 163 25.07 -21.67 10.26
N ALA A 164 24.98 -22.58 9.27
CA ALA A 164 25.84 -23.76 9.19
C ALA A 164 27.31 -23.38 8.99
N ARG A 165 27.57 -22.39 8.12
CA ARG A 165 28.92 -21.83 7.92
C ARG A 165 29.44 -21.14 9.18
N THR A 166 28.58 -20.40 9.88
CA THR A 166 28.93 -19.74 11.15
C THR A 166 29.25 -20.77 12.23
N ALA A 167 28.46 -21.83 12.37
CA ALA A 167 28.68 -22.91 13.32
C ALA A 167 30.01 -23.64 13.06
N LEU A 168 30.33 -23.92 11.79
CA LEU A 168 31.61 -24.54 11.41
C LEU A 168 32.82 -23.66 11.76
N ILE A 169 32.73 -22.34 11.53
CA ILE A 169 33.80 -21.40 11.88
C ILE A 169 34.01 -21.36 13.40
N VAL A 170 32.93 -21.29 14.18
CA VAL A 170 33.01 -21.26 15.65
C VAL A 170 33.58 -22.57 16.20
N LEU A 171 33.08 -23.72 15.74
CA LEU A 171 33.57 -25.04 16.13
C LEU A 171 35.06 -25.23 15.77
N GLY A 172 35.45 -24.82 14.55
CA GLY A 172 36.85 -24.87 14.12
C GLY A 172 37.76 -23.99 14.97
N SER A 173 37.30 -22.80 15.33
CA SER A 173 38.06 -21.86 16.17
C SER A 173 38.26 -22.39 17.59
N LEU A 174 37.22 -22.99 18.20
CA LEU A 174 37.30 -23.61 19.52
C LEU A 174 38.23 -24.84 19.53
N ALA A 175 38.16 -25.68 18.50
CA ALA A 175 39.06 -26.83 18.36
C ALA A 175 40.52 -26.38 18.21
N GLY A 176 40.79 -25.37 17.39
CA GLY A 176 42.13 -24.79 17.22
C GLY A 176 42.69 -24.23 18.53
N LEU A 177 41.88 -23.50 19.30
CA LEU A 177 42.29 -22.96 20.59
C LEU A 177 42.62 -24.07 21.61
N GLY A 178 41.79 -25.13 21.68
CA GLY A 178 42.02 -26.26 22.56
C GLY A 178 43.35 -26.99 22.27
N LEU A 179 43.68 -27.17 20.99
CA LEU A 179 44.97 -27.75 20.58
C LEU A 179 46.16 -26.87 20.96
N ALA A 180 46.04 -25.54 20.78
CA ALA A 180 47.09 -24.60 21.17
C ALA A 180 47.36 -24.62 22.68
N VAL A 181 46.30 -24.56 23.51
CA VAL A 181 46.41 -24.63 24.97
C VAL A 181 47.06 -25.95 25.42
N THR A 182 46.64 -27.06 24.83
CA THR A 182 47.20 -28.39 25.14
C THR A 182 48.68 -28.48 24.77
N GLY A 183 49.06 -27.93 23.61
CA GLY A 183 50.45 -27.86 23.15
C GLY A 183 51.33 -27.05 24.11
N VAL A 184 50.88 -25.85 24.49
CA VAL A 184 51.58 -24.99 25.46
C VAL A 184 51.71 -25.70 26.81
N TYR A 185 50.65 -26.32 27.31
CA TYR A 185 50.68 -27.07 28.55
C TYR A 185 51.71 -28.21 28.52
N ARG A 186 51.80 -28.96 27.42
CA ARG A 186 52.78 -30.06 27.26
C ARG A 186 54.22 -29.56 27.28
N VAL A 187 54.51 -28.46 26.57
CA VAL A 187 55.84 -27.83 26.54
C VAL A 187 56.23 -27.30 27.92
N LEU A 188 55.32 -26.60 28.60
CA LEU A 188 55.56 -26.11 29.97
C LEU A 188 55.77 -27.25 30.96
N ARG A 189 55.04 -28.37 30.80
CA ARG A 189 55.18 -29.56 31.64
C ARG A 189 56.48 -30.31 31.40
N SER A 190 56.93 -30.44 30.15
CA SER A 190 58.22 -31.08 29.85
C SER A 190 59.38 -30.27 30.41
N ALA A 191 59.37 -28.95 30.21
CA ALA A 191 60.41 -28.05 30.72
C ALA A 191 60.55 -28.10 32.26
N ARG A 192 59.43 -28.22 33.00
CA ARG A 192 59.47 -28.39 34.47
C ARG A 192 60.06 -29.74 34.88
N ARG A 193 59.76 -30.81 34.14
CA ARG A 193 60.25 -32.17 34.42
C ARG A 193 61.76 -32.27 34.26
N ASP A 194 62.32 -31.62 33.25
CA ASP A 194 63.75 -31.65 32.97
C ASP A 194 64.55 -30.84 34.01
N ARG A 195 63.98 -29.74 34.51
CA ARG A 195 64.56 -28.95 35.60
C ARG A 195 64.68 -29.73 36.91
N ILE A 196 63.63 -30.45 37.30
CA ILE A 196 63.61 -31.27 38.53
C ILE A 196 64.62 -32.43 38.44
N LYS A 197 64.78 -33.04 37.25
CA LYS A 197 65.78 -34.10 37.04
C LYS A 197 67.21 -33.56 37.06
N GLY A 198 67.42 -32.32 36.58
CA GLY A 198 68.72 -31.65 36.64
C GLY A 198 69.17 -31.32 38.07
N GLU A 199 68.25 -30.87 38.93
CA GLU A 199 68.54 -30.60 40.36
C GLU A 199 68.74 -31.88 41.19
N ALA A 200 68.06 -32.98 40.86
CA ALA A 200 68.21 -34.27 41.54
C ALA A 200 69.49 -35.04 41.17
N ALA A 201 70.15 -34.69 40.06
CA ALA A 201 71.39 -35.32 39.61
C ALA A 201 72.66 -34.66 40.17
N THR A 202 72.52 -33.59 40.97
CA THR A 202 73.61 -32.79 41.53
C THR A 202 73.84 -32.99 43.04
N VAL A 203 73.33 -34.08 43.63
CA VAL A 203 73.55 -34.45 45.04
C VAL A 203 74.36 -35.73 45.14
#